data_AF-A0A2T3FJN0-F1
#
_entry.id   AF-A0A2T3FJN0-F1
#
_cell.length_a   1.000
_cell.length_b   1.000
_cell.length_c   1.000
_cell.angle_alpha   90.00
_cell.angle_beta   90.00
_cell.angle_gamma   90.00
#
_symmetry.space_group_name_H-M   'P 1'
#
loop_
_entity.id
_entity.type
_entity.pdbx_description
1 polymer ?
#
loop_
_entity_poly.entity_id
_entity_poly.type
_entity_poly.pdbx_seq_one_letter_code
_entity_poly.pdbx_strand_id
1 'polypeptide(L)'
;MNNVLLYFALKHDGDFEKIYNDIKAKVPVDENEFIKLKRELKTKYVTILDNNYPTVLKQIACPPFVLFYEGNIRLAKDLVVGDAFIYSSFNNKRYLSTVEPSADRGKFCFDYIIASESHDNFFKLREHVMDKKVPLKDYSKNTKHKQQER
;
A
#
# COMPACT_ATOMS: atom_id res chain seq x y z
N MET A 1 15.37 9.10 0.15
CA MET A 1 14.89 8.27 -0.96
C MET A 1 13.38 8.01 -0.90
N ASN A 2 12.79 7.64 0.24
CA ASN A 2 11.35 7.35 0.35
C ASN A 2 10.41 8.44 -0.17
N ASN A 3 10.69 9.72 0.09
CA ASN A 3 9.89 10.83 -0.46
C ASN A 3 9.93 10.91 -1.99
N VAL A 4 11.06 10.56 -2.61
CA VAL A 4 11.20 10.54 -4.07
C VAL A 4 10.36 9.41 -4.67
N LEU A 5 10.42 8.22 -4.06
CA LEU A 5 9.59 7.08 -4.46
C LEU A 5 8.09 7.39 -4.30
N LEU A 6 7.70 8.01 -3.18
CA LEU A 6 6.33 8.43 -2.94
C LEU A 6 5.86 9.47 -3.96
N TYR A 7 6.68 10.48 -4.26
CA TYR A 7 6.36 11.49 -5.25
C TYR A 7 6.06 10.86 -6.62
N PHE A 8 6.97 10.03 -7.14
CA PHE A 8 6.77 9.40 -8.45
C PHE A 8 5.62 8.39 -8.43
N ALA A 9 5.40 7.67 -7.32
CA ALA A 9 4.26 6.77 -7.19
C ALA A 9 2.92 7.51 -7.24
N LEU A 10 2.83 8.68 -6.62
CA LEU A 10 1.63 9.54 -6.69
C LEU A 10 1.46 10.17 -8.08
N LYS A 11 2.55 10.66 -8.66
CA LYS A 11 2.56 11.31 -9.98
C LYS A 11 2.15 10.35 -11.11
N HIS A 12 2.62 9.10 -11.05
CA HIS A 12 2.41 8.11 -12.11
C HIS A 12 1.39 7.02 -11.73
N ASP A 13 0.65 7.20 -10.64
CA ASP A 13 -0.33 6.24 -10.11
C ASP A 13 0.22 4.80 -10.05
N GLY A 14 1.42 4.65 -9.50
CA GLY A 14 2.08 3.35 -9.32
C GLY A 14 2.58 2.66 -10.60
N ASP A 15 2.61 3.35 -11.76
CA ASP A 15 3.17 2.81 -13.01
C ASP A 15 4.68 2.55 -12.87
N PHE A 16 5.06 1.27 -12.88
CA PHE A 16 6.44 0.87 -12.65
C PHE A 16 7.42 1.44 -13.68
N GLU A 17 7.09 1.39 -14.98
CA GLU A 17 8.01 1.80 -16.05
C GLU A 17 8.27 3.30 -15.98
N LYS A 18 7.22 4.10 -15.79
CA LYS A 18 7.36 5.56 -15.66
C LYS A 18 8.19 5.94 -14.44
N ILE A 19 7.90 5.34 -13.29
CA ILE A 19 8.66 5.59 -12.05
C ILE A 19 10.12 5.18 -12.22
N TYR A 20 10.37 3.99 -12.77
CA TYR A 20 11.73 3.48 -13.00
C TYR A 20 12.52 4.39 -13.94
N ASN A 21 11.91 4.85 -15.03
CA ASN A 21 12.53 5.74 -16.00
C ASN A 21 12.87 7.10 -15.38
N ASP A 22 11.97 7.70 -14.59
CA ASP A 22 12.22 8.97 -13.91
C ASP A 22 13.35 8.86 -12.87
N ILE A 23 13.37 7.77 -12.09
CA ILE A 23 14.45 7.49 -11.14
C ILE A 23 15.79 7.34 -11.88
N LYS A 24 15.81 6.57 -12.96
CA LYS A 24 17.01 6.31 -13.78
C LYS A 24 17.55 7.60 -14.40
N ALA A 25 16.66 8.46 -14.91
CA ALA A 25 17.00 9.75 -15.48
C ALA A 25 17.32 10.82 -14.43
N LYS A 26 17.19 10.51 -13.13
CA LYS A 26 17.38 11.45 -12.01
C LYS A 26 16.51 12.71 -12.16
N VAL A 27 15.28 12.53 -12.61
CA VAL A 27 14.32 13.63 -12.74
C VAL A 27 14.16 14.31 -11.37
N PRO A 28 14.30 15.65 -11.29
CA PRO A 28 14.14 16.36 -10.03
C PRO A 28 12.69 16.29 -9.55
N VAL A 29 12.49 16.22 -8.24
CA VAL A 29 11.17 16.31 -7.62
C VAL A 29 10.72 17.76 -7.63
N ASP A 30 9.53 18.04 -8.14
CA ASP A 30 8.87 19.33 -7.92
C ASP A 30 8.30 19.37 -6.49
N GLU A 31 8.92 20.18 -5.64
CA GLU A 31 8.55 20.28 -4.22
C GLU A 31 7.12 20.83 -4.03
N ASN A 32 6.69 21.78 -4.88
CA ASN A 32 5.36 22.38 -4.77
C ASN A 32 4.28 21.36 -5.15
N GLU A 33 4.50 20.61 -6.23
CA GLU A 33 3.64 19.51 -6.65
C GLU A 33 3.62 18.42 -5.56
N PHE A 34 4.77 18.04 -5.01
CA PHE A 34 4.85 17.02 -3.98
C PHE A 34 4.12 17.42 -2.71
N ILE A 35 4.23 18.68 -2.27
CA ILE A 35 3.47 19.20 -1.13
C ILE A 35 1.96 19.09 -1.37
N LYS A 36 1.49 19.39 -2.59
CA LYS A 36 0.08 19.26 -2.95
C LYS A 36 -0.39 17.81 -2.89
N LEU A 37 0.32 16.91 -3.58
CA LEU A 37 0.01 15.47 -3.60
C LEU A 37 0.03 14.86 -2.20
N LYS A 38 1.00 15.24 -1.37
CA LYS A 38 1.12 14.75 0.01
C LYS A 38 0.02 15.24 0.94
N ARG A 39 -0.57 16.42 0.68
CA ARG A 39 -1.75 16.91 1.42
C ARG A 39 -3.00 16.11 1.10
N GLU A 40 -3.11 15.62 -0.13
CA GLU A 40 -4.24 14.80 -0.59
C GLU A 40 -4.12 13.34 -0.14
N LEU A 41 -2.92 12.88 0.19
CA LEU A 41 -2.65 11.53 0.69
C LEU A 41 -3.32 11.27 2.06
N LYS A 42 -4.38 10.46 2.05
CA LYS A 42 -5.14 10.07 3.26
C LYS A 42 -4.82 8.65 3.74
N THR A 43 -3.92 7.94 3.07
CA THR A 43 -3.64 6.53 3.31
C THR A 43 -2.25 6.32 3.89
N LYS A 44 -2.08 5.20 4.58
CA LYS A 44 -0.73 4.74 4.96
C LYS A 44 -0.05 4.22 3.70
N TYR A 45 1.27 4.32 3.68
CA TYR A 45 2.07 3.75 2.62
C TYR A 45 3.33 3.10 3.19
N VAL A 46 3.92 2.21 2.42
CA VAL A 46 5.23 1.63 2.64
C VAL A 46 5.97 1.63 1.31
N THR A 47 7.28 1.88 1.34
CA THR A 47 8.15 1.87 0.17
C THR A 47 8.95 0.57 0.12
N ILE A 48 9.42 0.19 -1.07
CA ILE A 48 10.26 -1.02 -1.27
C ILE A 48 11.54 -1.03 -0.41
N LEU A 49 11.95 0.13 0.11
CA LEU A 49 13.12 0.33 0.96
C LEU A 49 12.83 0.10 2.45
N ASP A 50 11.57 0.09 2.86
CA ASP A 50 11.21 -0.04 4.27
C ASP A 50 11.29 -1.50 4.75
N ASN A 51 11.63 -1.70 6.02
CA ASN A 51 11.82 -3.01 6.64
C ASN A 51 10.53 -3.84 6.76
N ASN A 52 9.38 -3.17 6.76
CA ASN A 52 8.06 -3.79 6.81
C ASN A 52 7.43 -3.94 5.41
N TYR A 53 8.18 -3.66 4.33
CA TYR A 53 7.71 -3.95 2.98
C TYR A 53 7.62 -5.47 2.74
N PRO A 54 6.52 -5.98 2.15
CA PRO A 54 6.34 -7.40 1.88
C PRO A 54 7.48 -8.01 1.05
N THR A 55 8.19 -8.99 1.61
CA THR A 55 9.33 -9.64 0.93
C THR A 55 8.91 -10.40 -0.32
N VAL A 56 7.71 -11.00 -0.31
CA VAL A 56 7.11 -11.66 -1.49
C VAL A 56 7.04 -10.73 -2.70
N LEU A 57 6.75 -9.44 -2.48
CA LEU A 57 6.69 -8.44 -3.56
C LEU A 57 8.05 -7.98 -4.04
N LYS A 58 9.14 -8.23 -3.29
CA LYS A 58 10.50 -7.95 -3.78
C LYS A 58 10.99 -8.98 -4.80
N GLN A 59 10.37 -10.16 -4.83
CA GLN A 59 10.78 -11.29 -5.65
C GLN A 59 10.06 -11.34 -7.02
N ILE A 60 9.00 -10.54 -7.19
CA ILE A 60 8.25 -10.48 -8.45
C ILE A 60 8.92 -9.58 -9.49
N ALA A 61 8.61 -9.79 -10.77
CA ALA A 61 8.98 -8.86 -11.82
C ALA A 61 8.30 -7.50 -11.63
N CYS A 62 9.07 -6.43 -11.87
CA CYS A 62 8.61 -5.05 -11.79
C CYS A 62 7.98 -4.68 -10.43
N PRO A 63 8.64 -4.88 -9.28
CA PRO A 63 8.01 -4.76 -7.97
C PRO A 63 7.46 -3.35 -7.69
N PRO A 64 6.31 -3.19 -7.03
CA PRO A 64 5.77 -1.87 -6.70
C PRO A 64 6.76 -1.06 -5.83
N PHE A 65 7.14 0.15 -6.26
CA PHE A 65 8.01 1.00 -5.46
C PHE A 65 7.36 1.46 -4.15
N VAL A 66 6.03 1.64 -4.17
CA VAL A 66 5.21 2.10 -3.06
C VAL A 66 3.92 1.28 -3.03
N LEU A 67 3.48 0.92 -1.82
CA LEU A 67 2.19 0.29 -1.56
C LEU A 67 1.39 1.18 -0.63
N PHE A 68 0.22 1.61 -1.08
CA PHE A 68 -0.78 2.28 -0.25
C PHE A 68 -1.64 1.21 0.42
N TYR A 69 -1.84 1.30 1.73
CA TYR A 69 -2.50 0.23 2.47
C TYR A 69 -3.38 0.73 3.63
N GLU A 70 -4.30 -0.14 4.04
CA GLU A 70 -5.05 -0.09 5.29
C GLU A 70 -5.02 -1.47 5.96
N GLY A 71 -5.05 -1.45 7.29
CA GLY A 71 -4.95 -2.65 8.10
C GLY A 71 -3.56 -2.87 8.70
N ASN A 72 -3.24 -4.14 8.95
CA ASN A 72 -2.04 -4.59 9.63
C ASN A 72 -0.96 -5.05 8.63
N ILE A 73 0.03 -4.19 8.38
CA ILE A 73 1.15 -4.48 7.46
C ILE A 73 1.95 -5.73 7.81
N ARG A 74 1.93 -6.18 9.07
CA ARG A 74 2.64 -7.39 9.49
C ARG A 74 2.08 -8.64 8.81
N LEU A 75 0.77 -8.68 8.57
CA LEU A 75 0.12 -9.77 7.84
C LEU A 75 0.67 -9.94 6.43
N ALA A 76 1.17 -8.86 5.80
CA ALA A 76 1.78 -8.92 4.47
C ALA A 76 3.28 -9.20 4.50
N LYS A 77 3.96 -8.89 5.61
CA LYS A 77 5.42 -9.06 5.74
C LYS A 77 5.81 -10.53 5.69
N ASP A 78 5.03 -11.38 6.34
CA ASP A 78 5.33 -12.79 6.52
C ASP A 78 4.66 -13.69 5.45
N LEU A 79 4.05 -13.09 4.41
CA LEU A 79 3.48 -13.83 3.29
C LEU A 79 4.58 -14.56 2.51
N VAL A 80 4.38 -15.86 2.31
CA VAL A 80 5.20 -16.68 1.41
C VAL A 80 4.57 -16.75 0.02
N VAL A 81 5.42 -17.02 -0.99
CA VAL A 81 5.00 -17.23 -2.38
C VAL A 81 4.04 -18.44 -2.41
N GLY A 82 2.76 -18.21 -2.74
CA GLY A 82 1.69 -19.22 -2.71
C GLY A 82 0.50 -18.85 -1.82
N ASP A 83 0.74 -18.06 -0.76
CA ASP A 83 -0.32 -17.57 0.17
C ASP A 83 -0.81 -16.16 -0.18
N ALA A 84 0.02 -15.39 -0.89
CA ALA A 84 -0.34 -14.08 -1.38
C ALA A 84 -1.11 -14.21 -2.70
N PHE A 85 -2.42 -13.94 -2.67
CA PHE A 85 -3.14 -13.64 -3.90
C PHE A 85 -2.69 -12.27 -4.43
N ILE A 86 -1.63 -12.26 -5.25
CA ILE A 86 -1.29 -11.12 -6.09
C ILE A 86 -2.27 -11.14 -7.26
N TYR A 87 -3.47 -10.60 -7.03
CA TYR A 87 -4.44 -10.43 -8.09
C TYR A 87 -4.01 -9.26 -8.97
N SER A 88 -3.78 -9.54 -10.24
CA SER A 88 -3.87 -8.53 -11.31
C SER A 88 -5.32 -8.48 -11.80
N SER A 89 -6.27 -7.96 -11.03
CA SER A 89 -7.59 -7.69 -11.63
C SER A 89 -8.48 -6.70 -10.88
N PHE A 90 -8.09 -5.43 -10.96
CA PHE A 90 -8.98 -4.30 -11.20
C PHE A 90 -8.14 -3.27 -11.98
N ASN A 91 -8.48 -3.01 -13.24
CA ASN A 91 -7.80 -2.01 -14.10
C ASN A 91 -6.28 -2.20 -14.33
N ASN A 92 -5.77 -3.43 -14.42
CA ASN A 92 -4.34 -3.74 -14.62
C ASN A 92 -3.38 -3.20 -13.54
N LYS A 93 -3.88 -2.86 -12.35
CA LYS A 93 -3.06 -2.49 -11.19
C LYS A 93 -3.00 -3.63 -10.19
N ARG A 94 -1.86 -3.79 -9.53
CA ARG A 94 -1.62 -4.84 -8.53
C ARG A 94 -2.14 -4.42 -7.16
N TYR A 95 -2.83 -5.35 -6.52
CA TYR A 95 -3.24 -5.24 -5.14
C TYR A 95 -2.83 -6.49 -4.35
N LEU A 96 -2.70 -6.31 -3.05
CA LEU A 96 -2.39 -7.35 -2.08
C LEU A 96 -3.44 -7.30 -0.98
N SER A 97 -4.07 -8.42 -0.69
CA SER A 97 -5.06 -8.52 0.38
C SER A 97 -4.89 -9.86 1.11
N THR A 98 -4.94 -9.83 2.44
CA THR A 98 -5.01 -11.04 3.25
C THR A 98 -5.78 -10.76 4.54
N VAL A 99 -6.31 -11.81 5.15
CA VAL A 99 -7.06 -11.78 6.40
C VAL A 99 -6.63 -12.92 7.31
N GLU A 100 -6.64 -12.67 8.61
CA GLU A 100 -6.42 -13.69 9.64
C GLU A 100 -7.52 -13.61 10.70
N PRO A 101 -8.03 -14.76 11.18
CA PRO A 101 -8.93 -14.78 12.34
C PRO A 101 -8.31 -14.08 13.55
N SER A 102 -9.08 -13.22 14.21
CA SER A 102 -8.65 -12.45 15.36
C SER A 102 -9.80 -12.21 16.34
N ALA A 103 -9.50 -11.55 17.45
CA ALA A 103 -10.50 -11.09 18.39
C ALA A 103 -10.22 -9.62 18.75
N ASP A 104 -11.21 -8.75 18.55
CA ASP A 104 -11.19 -7.37 19.02
C ASP A 104 -12.17 -7.23 20.17
N ARG A 105 -11.65 -6.90 21.36
CA ARG A 105 -12.44 -6.77 22.60
C ARG A 105 -13.33 -7.99 22.90
N GLY A 106 -12.81 -9.19 22.66
CA GLY A 106 -13.50 -10.46 22.91
C GLY A 106 -14.56 -10.85 21.86
N LYS A 107 -14.72 -10.06 20.79
CA LYS A 107 -15.58 -10.41 19.65
C LYS A 107 -14.73 -10.94 18.50
N PHE A 108 -15.18 -12.01 17.88
CA PHE A 108 -14.57 -12.55 16.66
C PHE A 108 -14.57 -11.48 15.57
N CYS A 109 -13.41 -11.30 14.94
CA CYS A 109 -13.23 -10.46 13.76
C CYS A 109 -12.09 -11.01 12.91
N PHE A 110 -11.89 -10.45 11.73
CA PHE A 110 -10.69 -10.67 10.94
C PHE A 110 -9.75 -9.47 11.09
N ASP A 111 -8.50 -9.75 11.48
CA ASP A 111 -7.41 -8.83 11.17
C ASP A 111 -7.16 -8.90 9.66
N TYR A 112 -6.77 -7.78 9.05
CA TYR A 112 -6.64 -7.73 7.60
C TYR A 112 -5.58 -6.74 7.16
N ILE A 113 -5.15 -6.90 5.92
CA ILE A 113 -4.50 -5.86 5.14
C ILE A 113 -5.10 -5.82 3.75
N ILE A 114 -5.33 -4.61 3.25
CA ILE A 114 -5.54 -4.34 1.84
C ILE A 114 -4.47 -3.34 1.40
N ALA A 115 -3.83 -3.59 0.26
CA ALA A 115 -2.77 -2.75 -0.27
C ALA A 115 -2.87 -2.67 -1.81
N SER A 116 -2.47 -1.55 -2.38
CA SER A 116 -2.47 -1.28 -3.82
C SER A 116 -1.25 -0.46 -4.21
N GLU A 117 -0.70 -0.70 -5.39
CA GLU A 117 0.35 0.17 -5.97
C GLU A 117 -0.21 1.51 -6.48
N SER A 118 -1.50 1.54 -6.81
CA SER A 118 -2.24 2.73 -7.25
C SER A 118 -2.99 3.35 -6.08
N HIS A 119 -2.76 4.65 -5.86
CA HIS A 119 -3.46 5.42 -4.82
C HIS A 119 -4.94 5.59 -5.17
N ASP A 120 -5.26 5.81 -6.45
CA ASP A 120 -6.63 6.05 -6.90
C ASP A 120 -7.48 4.77 -6.86
N ASN A 121 -6.91 3.63 -7.26
CA ASN A 121 -7.61 2.35 -7.19
C ASN A 121 -7.69 1.79 -5.76
N PHE A 122 -6.82 2.23 -4.85
CA PHE A 122 -6.87 1.81 -3.45
C PHE A 122 -8.24 2.07 -2.81
N PHE A 123 -8.81 3.27 -3.01
CA PHE A 123 -10.10 3.63 -2.40
C PHE A 123 -11.27 2.83 -2.98
N LYS A 124 -11.23 2.52 -4.28
CA LYS A 124 -12.24 1.67 -4.92
C LYS A 124 -12.20 0.24 -4.35
N LEU A 125 -11.00 -0.32 -4.19
CA LEU A 125 -10.81 -1.63 -3.57
C LEU A 125 -11.30 -1.64 -2.13
N ARG A 126 -10.91 -0.61 -1.36
CA ARG A 126 -11.34 -0.44 0.03
C ARG A 126 -12.86 -0.42 0.13
N GLU A 127 -13.53 0.42 -0.65
CA GLU A 127 -14.99 0.52 -0.66
C GLU A 127 -15.64 -0.83 -0.99
N HIS A 128 -15.14 -1.52 -2.02
CA HIS A 128 -15.63 -2.85 -2.39
C HIS A 128 -15.51 -3.88 -1.26
N VAL A 129 -14.39 -3.88 -0.53
CA VAL A 129 -14.17 -4.80 0.60
C VAL A 129 -15.07 -4.45 1.78
N MET A 130 -15.22 -3.16 2.10
CA MET A 130 -16.04 -2.70 3.23
C MET A 130 -17.53 -2.94 2.99
N ASP A 131 -18.00 -2.89 1.74
CA ASP A 131 -19.40 -3.20 1.38
C ASP A 131 -19.80 -4.65 1.66
N LYS A 132 -18.84 -5.59 1.73
CA LYS A 132 -19.12 -7.01 2.01
C LYS A 132 -19.61 -7.30 3.43
N LYS A 133 -19.62 -6.31 4.34
CA LYS A 133 -20.06 -6.44 5.74
C LYS A 133 -19.39 -7.59 6.52
N VAL A 134 -18.16 -7.94 6.12
CA VAL A 134 -17.30 -8.88 6.85
C VAL A 134 -16.90 -8.25 8.19
N PRO A 135 -16.87 -8.99 9.30
CA PRO A 135 -16.46 -8.46 10.60
C PRO A 135 -14.96 -8.18 10.63
N LEU A 136 -14.53 -7.08 10.03
CA LEU A 136 -13.14 -6.63 9.99
C LEU A 136 -12.79 -5.78 11.23
N LYS A 137 -11.54 -5.88 11.67
CA LYS A 137 -11.01 -5.06 12.77
C LYS A 137 -10.99 -3.57 12.40
N ASP A 138 -11.37 -2.69 13.33
CA ASP A 138 -11.46 -1.25 13.03
C ASP A 138 -10.09 -0.54 13.10
N TYR A 139 -9.52 -0.25 11.93
CA TYR A 139 -8.27 0.50 11.78
C TYR A 139 -8.46 2.01 11.58
N SER A 140 -9.71 2.49 11.43
CA SER A 140 -10.01 3.90 11.14
C SER A 140 -9.57 4.85 12.27
N LYS A 141 -9.56 4.34 13.51
CA LYS A 141 -9.20 5.09 14.73
C LYS A 141 -7.69 5.26 14.96
N ASN A 142 -6.84 4.56 14.21
CA ASN A 142 -5.37 4.56 14.36
C ASN A 142 -4.64 5.52 13.40
N THR A 143 -5.32 6.53 12.86
CA THR A 143 -4.77 7.58 11.97
C THR A 143 -4.03 8.70 12.69
N LYS A 144 -3.78 8.59 14.02
CA LYS A 144 -2.81 9.48 14.66
C LYS A 144 -1.42 9.18 14.10
N HIS A 145 -0.89 10.14 13.34
CA HIS A 145 0.46 10.17 12.76
C HIS A 145 1.49 9.43 13.63
N LYS A 146 1.97 8.27 13.14
CA LYS A 146 3.31 7.79 13.45
C LYS A 146 4.14 7.86 12.17
N GLN A 147 4.51 9.09 11.81
CA GLN A 147 5.83 9.31 11.21
C GLN A 147 6.82 9.24 12.38
N GLN A 148 7.32 8.05 12.70
CA GLN A 148 8.54 7.83 13.46
C GLN A 148 8.64 6.33 13.70
N GLU A 149 9.31 5.63 12.80
CA GLU A 149 10.41 4.72 13.18
C GLU A 149 11.51 5.01 12.15
N ARG A 150 12.66 5.44 12.68
CA ARG A 150 13.88 5.76 11.93
C ARG A 150 14.59 4.49 11.48
#